data_AF-A0A8I1M4R2-F1
#
_entry.id   AF-A0A8I1M4R2-F1
#
_cell.length_a   1.000
_cell.length_b   1.000
_cell.length_c   1.000
_cell.angle_alpha   90.00
_cell.angle_beta   90.00
_cell.angle_gamma   90.00
#
_symmetry.space_group_name_H-M   'P 1'
#
loop_
_entity.id
_entity.type
_entity.pdbx_description
1 polymer ?
#
loop_
_entity_poly.entity_id
_entity_poly.type
_entity_poly.pdbx_seq_one_letter_code
_entity_poly.pdbx_strand_id
1 'polypeptide(L)'
;MTKSELIARLAELNPHLYQRDVERIVATIFDEITDALARGDRVELRGFGAFSVKQRDARVGRNPRTGDAVPVGEKKVPYFKTGKQLRERLN
;
A
#
# COMPACT_ATOMS: atom_id res chain seq x y z
N MET A 1 -0.72 4.04 -14.12
CA MET A 1 0.71 3.84 -13.80
C MET A 1 0.88 2.49 -13.12
N THR A 2 1.56 1.55 -13.76
CA THR A 2 1.96 0.25 -13.22
C THR A 2 3.33 0.33 -12.54
N LYS A 3 3.77 -0.76 -11.87
CA LYS A 3 5.12 -0.82 -11.26
C LYS A 3 6.23 -0.69 -12.31
N SER A 4 6.09 -1.34 -13.46
CA SER A 4 7.08 -1.26 -14.56
C SER A 4 7.14 0.15 -15.16
N GLU A 5 5.98 0.81 -15.36
CA GLU A 5 5.93 2.20 -15.81
C GLU A 5 6.58 3.17 -14.81
N LEU A 6 6.38 2.95 -13.51
CA LEU A 6 7.06 3.72 -12.46
C LEU A 6 8.58 3.55 -12.52
N ILE A 7 9.08 2.32 -12.64
CA ILE A 7 10.52 2.04 -12.72
C ILE A 7 11.12 2.71 -13.96
N ALA A 8 10.48 2.57 -15.13
CA ALA A 8 10.93 3.21 -16.36
C ALA A 8 11.03 4.74 -16.20
N ARG A 9 9.98 5.38 -15.66
CA ARG A 9 10.01 6.83 -15.41
C ARG A 9 11.08 7.24 -14.41
N LEU A 10 11.30 6.47 -13.35
CA LEU A 10 12.35 6.77 -12.37
C LEU A 10 13.75 6.65 -12.97
N ALA A 11 13.98 5.67 -13.84
CA ALA A 11 15.25 5.52 -14.55
C ALA A 11 15.49 6.68 -15.53
N GLU A 12 14.47 7.09 -16.29
CA GLU A 12 14.55 8.26 -17.19
C GLU A 12 14.90 9.54 -16.42
N LEU A 13 14.30 9.75 -15.25
CA LEU A 13 14.57 10.91 -14.40
C LEU A 13 15.93 10.86 -13.70
N ASN A 14 16.55 9.67 -13.60
CA ASN A 14 17.81 9.45 -12.89
C ASN A 14 18.80 8.70 -13.78
N PRO A 15 19.29 9.32 -14.88
CA PRO A 15 20.13 8.65 -15.89
C PRO A 15 21.50 8.21 -15.38
N HIS A 16 21.89 8.64 -14.17
CA HIS A 16 23.12 8.24 -13.50
C HIS A 16 22.99 6.89 -12.76
N LEU A 17 21.78 6.34 -12.63
CA LEU A 17 21.52 5.03 -12.02
C LEU A 17 21.34 3.96 -13.10
N TYR A 18 21.81 2.74 -12.84
CA TYR A 18 21.49 1.60 -13.70
C TYR A 18 20.03 1.18 -13.51
N GLN A 19 19.37 0.75 -14.60
CA GLN A 19 17.99 0.26 -14.59
C GLN A 19 17.73 -0.78 -13.48
N ARG A 20 18.65 -1.74 -13.32
CA ARG A 20 18.59 -2.80 -12.31
C ARG A 20 18.60 -2.26 -10.88
N ASP A 21 19.29 -1.13 -10.65
CA ASP A 21 19.41 -0.53 -9.33
C ASP A 21 18.12 0.21 -8.99
N VAL A 22 17.51 0.91 -9.96
CA VAL A 22 16.18 1.52 -9.81
C VAL A 22 15.12 0.46 -9.51
N GLU A 23 15.12 -0.64 -10.26
CA GLU A 23 14.22 -1.77 -10.01
C GLU A 23 14.38 -2.33 -8.59
N ARG A 24 15.64 -2.54 -8.16
CA ARG A 24 15.95 -3.02 -6.81
C ARG A 24 15.47 -2.05 -5.75
N ILE A 25 15.76 -0.76 -5.89
CA ILE A 25 15.32 0.28 -4.94
C ILE A 25 13.80 0.29 -4.81
N VAL A 26 13.08 0.27 -5.93
CA VAL A 26 11.61 0.25 -5.91
C VAL A 26 11.09 -1.01 -5.25
N ALA A 27 11.67 -2.18 -5.52
CA ALA A 27 11.31 -3.42 -4.86
C ALA A 27 11.52 -3.32 -3.33
N THR A 28 12.72 -2.91 -2.90
CA THR A 28 13.06 -2.75 -1.48
C THR A 28 12.08 -1.82 -0.76
N ILE A 29 11.65 -0.71 -1.37
CA ILE A 29 10.66 0.19 -0.77
C ILE A 29 9.33 -0.54 -0.49
N PHE A 30 8.83 -1.32 -1.45
CA PHE A 30 7.58 -2.06 -1.25
C PHE A 30 7.72 -3.18 -0.22
N ASP A 31 8.86 -3.87 -0.21
CA ASP A 31 9.15 -4.93 0.73
C ASP A 31 9.22 -4.37 2.17
N GLU A 32 9.94 -3.28 2.40
CA GLU A 32 10.04 -2.63 3.72
C GLU A 32 8.69 -2.12 4.23
N ILE A 33 7.84 -1.57 3.36
CA ILE A 33 6.47 -1.19 3.73
C ILE A 33 5.66 -2.42 4.13
N THR A 34 5.79 -3.52 3.38
CA THR A 34 5.06 -4.77 3.61
C THR A 34 5.47 -5.39 4.94
N ASP A 35 6.77 -5.48 5.21
CA ASP A 35 7.33 -6.06 6.41
C ASP A 35 6.98 -5.24 7.66
N ALA A 36 7.03 -3.91 7.57
CA ALA A 36 6.56 -3.03 8.64
C ALA A 36 5.07 -3.28 8.98
N LEU A 37 4.20 -3.35 7.97
CA LEU A 37 2.78 -3.63 8.21
C LEU A 37 2.55 -5.04 8.76
N ALA A 38 3.32 -6.04 8.32
CA ALA A 38 3.24 -7.41 8.84
C ALA A 38 3.57 -7.48 10.35
N ARG A 39 4.53 -6.67 10.80
CA ARG A 39 4.85 -6.51 12.23
C ARG A 39 3.82 -5.70 13.02
N GLY A 40 2.91 -5.02 12.32
CA GLY A 40 1.91 -4.13 12.93
C GLY A 40 2.40 -2.68 13.09
N ASP A 41 3.56 -2.35 12.52
CA ASP A 41 4.10 -1.00 12.53
C ASP A 41 3.28 -0.07 11.61
N ARG A 42 3.40 1.24 11.85
CA ARG A 42 2.87 2.28 10.98
C ARG A 42 4.00 2.86 10.15
N VAL A 43 3.78 2.98 8.84
CA VAL A 43 4.71 3.65 7.92
C VAL A 43 4.16 5.02 7.56
N GLU A 44 4.91 6.08 7.83
CA GLU A 44 4.53 7.45 7.51
C GLU A 44 5.47 8.07 6.49
N LEU A 45 4.92 8.44 5.33
CA LEU A 45 5.60 9.14 4.25
C LEU A 45 5.05 10.57 4.21
N ARG A 46 5.69 11.49 4.94
CA ARG A 46 5.22 12.88 5.07
C ARG A 46 4.96 13.51 3.70
N GLY A 47 3.86 14.25 3.60
CA GLY A 47 3.38 14.82 2.33
C GLY A 47 2.54 13.85 1.50
N PHE A 48 2.91 12.57 1.43
CA PHE A 48 2.20 11.56 0.66
C PHE A 48 1.05 10.90 1.44
N GLY A 49 1.33 10.34 2.61
CA GLY A 49 0.34 9.67 3.45
C GLY A 49 0.95 8.69 4.44
N ALA A 50 0.11 7.89 5.09
CA ALA A 50 0.53 6.88 6.04
C ALA A 50 -0.17 5.55 5.82
N PHE A 51 0.59 4.46 5.88
CA PHE A 51 0.08 3.09 5.90
C PHE A 51 -0.01 2.60 7.34
N SER A 52 -1.11 1.95 7.68
CA SER A 52 -1.27 1.26 8.96
C SER A 52 -2.12 0.01 8.79
N VAL A 53 -2.15 -0.83 9.81
CA VAL A 53 -3.03 -2.00 9.86
C VAL A 53 -4.24 -1.67 10.73
N LYS A 54 -5.44 -2.03 10.27
CA LYS A 54 -6.68 -1.98 11.06
C LYS A 54 -7.12 -3.40 11.41
N GLN A 55 -7.43 -3.62 12.69
CA GLN A 55 -8.14 -4.82 13.11
C GLN A 55 -9.60 -4.72 12.68
N ARG A 56 -10.15 -5.82 12.17
CA ARG A 56 -11.58 -6.00 11.91
C ARG A 56 -12.05 -7.17 12.75
N ASP A 57 -13.00 -6.90 13.63
CA ASP A 57 -13.59 -7.92 14.48
C ASP A 57 -14.38 -8.93 13.65
N ALA A 58 -14.53 -10.13 14.22
CA ALA A 58 -15.37 -11.17 13.64
C ALA A 58 -16.82 -10.68 13.52
N ARG A 59 -17.49 -11.06 12.42
CA ARG A 59 -18.89 -10.70 12.17
C ARG A 59 -19.57 -11.72 11.27
N VAL A 60 -20.90 -11.67 11.22
CA VAL A 60 -21.67 -12.44 10.25
C VAL A 60 -21.84 -11.61 8.98
N GLY A 61 -21.24 -12.07 7.88
CA GLY A 61 -21.44 -11.53 6.54
C GLY A 61 -22.61 -12.20 5.82
N ARG A 62 -22.85 -11.81 4.57
CA ARG A 62 -23.82 -12.47 3.68
C ARG A 62 -23.21 -12.75 2.32
N ASN A 63 -23.56 -13.89 1.74
CA ASN A 63 -23.22 -14.19 0.36
C ASN A 63 -23.98 -13.22 -0.57
N PRO A 64 -23.29 -12.41 -1.39
CA PRO A 64 -23.96 -11.42 -2.25
C PRO A 64 -24.83 -12.07 -3.35
N ARG A 65 -24.63 -13.36 -3.66
CA ARG A 65 -25.39 -14.09 -4.67
C ARG A 65 -26.62 -14.79 -4.10
N THR A 66 -26.53 -15.36 -2.89
CA THR A 66 -27.60 -16.20 -2.30
C THR A 66 -28.28 -15.58 -1.08
N GLY A 67 -27.66 -14.61 -0.42
CA GLY A 67 -28.16 -13.97 0.80
C GLY A 67 -27.87 -14.74 2.09
N ASP A 68 -27.32 -15.95 2.00
CA ASP A 68 -27.01 -16.81 3.14
C ASP A 68 -26.00 -16.17 4.09
N ALA A 69 -26.18 -16.42 5.38
CA ALA A 69 -25.26 -15.96 6.42
C ALA A 69 -23.93 -16.72 6.34
N VAL A 70 -22.81 -16.00 6.34
CA VAL A 70 -21.47 -16.57 6.30
C VAL A 70 -20.63 -15.98 7.43
N PRO A 71 -20.05 -16.79 8.33
CA PRO A 71 -19.16 -16.28 9.37
C PRO A 71 -17.89 -15.70 8.74
N VAL A 72 -17.52 -14.50 9.17
CA VAL A 72 -16.27 -13.83 8.77
C VAL A 72 -15.42 -13.70 10.03
N GLY A 73 -14.30 -14.41 10.05
CA GLY A 73 -13.34 -14.33 11.15
C GLY A 73 -12.73 -12.93 11.28
N GLU A 74 -12.15 -12.66 12.45
CA GLU A 74 -11.37 -11.45 12.63
C GLU A 74 -10.17 -11.42 11.68
N LYS A 75 -9.77 -10.21 11.26
CA LYS A 75 -8.61 -10.06 10.36
C LYS A 75 -7.98 -8.69 10.46
N LYS A 76 -6.71 -8.65 10.10
CA LYS A 76 -5.95 -7.42 9.88
C LYS A 76 -6.11 -6.98 8.43
N VAL A 77 -6.39 -5.70 8.20
CA VAL A 77 -6.48 -5.13 6.85
C VAL A 77 -5.55 -3.91 6.72
N PRO A 78 -4.78 -3.78 5.63
CA PRO A 78 -4.01 -2.59 5.38
C PRO A 78 -4.94 -1.40 5.15
N TYR A 79 -4.51 -0.23 5.60
CA TYR A 79 -5.22 1.03 5.47
C TYR A 79 -4.24 2.13 5.10
N PHE A 80 -4.56 2.91 4.06
CA PHE A 80 -3.80 4.09 3.69
C PHE A 80 -4.60 5.34 4.03
N LYS A 81 -3.96 6.28 4.73
CA LYS A 81 -4.47 7.62 5.00
C LYS A 81 -3.70 8.62 4.14
N THR A 82 -4.40 9.30 3.24
CA THR A 82 -3.85 10.34 2.36
C THR A 82 -3.29 11.51 3.16
N GLY A 83 -2.09 11.98 2.79
CA GLY A 83 -1.46 13.18 3.33
C GLY A 83 -2.09 14.47 2.80
N LYS A 84 -1.82 15.59 3.49
CA LYS A 84 -2.35 16.91 3.10
C LYS A 84 -1.95 17.31 1.68
N GLN A 85 -0.65 17.24 1.35
CA GLN A 85 -0.15 17.65 0.04
C GLN A 85 -0.72 16.80 -1.09
N LEU A 86 -0.81 15.47 -0.92
CA LEU A 86 -1.44 14.60 -1.91
C LEU A 86 -2.92 14.95 -2.11
N ARG A 87 -3.66 15.21 -1.03
CA ARG A 87 -5.08 15.62 -1.11
C ARG A 87 -5.25 16.96 -1.84
N GLU A 88 -4.41 17.94 -1.56
CA GLU A 88 -4.44 19.27 -2.19
C GLU A 88 -4.03 19.25 -3.67
N ARG A 89 -3.26 18.25 -4.12
CA ARG A 89 -2.95 18.11 -5.55
C ARG A 89 -4.08 17.48 -6.37
N LEU A 90 -5.06 16.86 -5.70
CA LEU A 90 -6.17 16.16 -6.33
C LEU A 90 -7.48 16.97 -6.35
N ASN A 91 -7.62 17.94 -5.45
CA ASN A 91 -8.81 18.76 -5.26
C ASN A 91 -8.47 20.24 -5.47
#